data_AF-A0A6A1VLU8-F1
#
_entry.id   AF-A0A6A1VLU8-F1
#
_cell.length_a   1.000
_cell.length_b   1.000
_cell.length_c   1.000
_cell.angle_alpha   90.00
_cell.angle_beta   90.00
_cell.angle_gamma   90.00
#
_symmetry.space_group_name_H-M   'P 1'
#
loop_
_entity.id
_entity.type
_entity.pdbx_description
1 polymer ?
#
loop_
_entity_poly.entity_id
_entity_poly.type
_entity_poly.pdbx_seq_one_letter_code
_entity_poly.pdbx_strand_id
1 'polypeptide(L)'
;MKIPPISIQEYTKSDFKNIISYEQCDSRQDLKVTSYVVLLDNLMNTCTDVDLLRQQKILQIFQSNEDIVNYLNMLYHDVYIDDFLYKGLYMDVNKYYEQTWNRW
;
A
#
# COMPACT_ATOMS: atom_id res chain seq x y z
N MET A 1 -1.08 -14.64 -7.36
CA MET A 1 -0.88 -13.18 -7.26
C MET A 1 0.52 -12.91 -6.71
N LYS A 2 1.23 -11.90 -7.22
CA LYS A 2 2.58 -11.55 -6.74
C LYS A 2 2.61 -10.05 -6.48
N ILE A 3 2.84 -9.65 -5.23
CA ILE A 3 2.99 -8.25 -4.85
C ILE A 3 4.45 -7.86 -5.07
N PRO A 4 4.74 -6.76 -5.78
CA PRO A 4 6.11 -6.31 -5.97
C PRO A 4 6.73 -5.92 -4.62
N PRO A 5 7.98 -6.31 -4.34
CA PRO A 5 8.61 -5.94 -3.09
C PRO A 5 8.90 -4.43 -3.04
N ILE A 6 8.74 -3.83 -1.88
CA ILE A 6 9.05 -2.42 -1.61
C ILE A 6 10.14 -2.33 -0.53
N SER A 7 11.12 -1.45 -0.75
CA SER A 7 12.13 -1.10 0.24
C SER A 7 11.89 0.32 0.70
N ILE A 8 11.64 0.51 2.00
CA ILE A 8 11.40 1.82 2.60
C ILE A 8 12.66 2.23 3.37
N GLN A 9 13.32 3.29 2.89
CA GLN A 9 14.48 3.95 3.48
C GLN A 9 14.13 5.42 3.81
N GLU A 10 15.02 6.14 4.47
CA GLU A 10 14.75 7.52 4.92
C GLU A 10 14.38 8.48 3.77
N TYR A 11 15.07 8.40 2.63
CA TYR A 11 14.80 9.24 1.45
C TYR A 11 13.57 8.79 0.65
N THR A 12 13.15 7.54 0.82
CA THR A 12 11.99 6.98 0.14
C THR A 12 10.72 7.78 0.46
N LYS A 13 10.70 8.48 1.60
CA LYS A 13 9.57 9.34 2.02
C LYS A 13 9.35 10.48 1.05
N SER A 14 10.41 11.22 0.77
CA SER A 14 10.37 12.35 -0.15
C SER A 14 10.02 11.89 -1.55
N ASP A 15 10.55 10.74 -1.98
CA ASP A 15 10.30 10.21 -3.33
C ASP A 15 8.82 9.88 -3.51
N PHE A 16 8.23 9.10 -2.60
CA PHE A 16 6.80 8.77 -2.67
C PHE A 16 5.93 10.02 -2.62
N LYS A 17 6.23 10.96 -1.71
CA LYS A 17 5.43 12.17 -1.56
C LYS A 17 5.50 13.08 -2.79
N ASN A 18 6.67 13.18 -3.42
CA ASN A 18 6.87 13.93 -4.66
C ASN A 18 6.11 13.27 -5.82
N ILE A 19 6.16 11.94 -5.95
CA ILE A 19 5.44 11.21 -6.99
C ILE A 19 3.93 11.33 -6.81
N ILE A 20 3.43 11.12 -5.59
CA ILE A 20 2.01 11.27 -5.27
C ILE A 20 1.54 12.69 -5.58
N SER A 21 2.31 13.70 -5.20
CA SER A 21 2.00 15.10 -5.51
C SER A 21 1.94 15.34 -7.02
N TYR A 22 2.88 14.75 -7.78
CA TYR A 22 2.88 14.80 -9.24
C TYR A 22 1.64 14.12 -9.86
N GLU A 23 1.27 12.94 -9.37
CA GLU A 23 0.04 12.24 -9.80
C GLU A 23 -1.22 13.06 -9.50
N GLN A 24 -1.27 13.75 -8.36
CA GLN A 24 -2.42 14.58 -7.97
C GLN A 24 -2.49 15.91 -8.74
N CYS A 25 -1.36 16.46 -9.18
CA CYS A 25 -1.33 17.73 -9.92
C CYS A 25 -1.74 17.62 -11.39
N ASP A 26 -1.70 16.42 -11.99
CA ASP A 26 -2.10 16.20 -13.38
C ASP A 26 -3.21 15.15 -13.45
N SER A 27 -4.45 15.59 -13.64
CA SER A 27 -5.64 14.73 -13.73
C SER A 27 -5.64 13.75 -14.91
N ARG A 28 -4.65 13.85 -15.81
CA ARG A 28 -4.45 12.89 -16.92
C ARG A 28 -3.53 11.74 -16.52
N GLN A 29 -2.85 11.82 -15.38
CA GLN A 29 -2.00 10.76 -14.86
C GLN A 29 -2.83 9.73 -14.12
N ASP A 30 -2.48 8.46 -14.32
CA ASP A 30 -3.03 7.37 -13.51
C ASP A 30 -2.47 7.45 -12.09
N LEU A 31 -3.29 7.17 -11.08
CA LEU A 31 -2.91 7.14 -9.68
C LEU A 31 -2.14 5.86 -9.30
N LYS A 32 -1.12 5.47 -10.08
CA LYS A 32 -0.42 4.17 -9.95
C LYS A 32 0.27 4.00 -8.61
N VAL A 33 1.10 4.97 -8.25
CA VAL A 33 1.86 4.95 -7.00
C VAL A 33 0.94 5.22 -5.83
N THR A 34 0.04 6.19 -5.95
CA THR A 34 -0.99 6.48 -4.95
C THR A 34 -1.83 5.23 -4.63
N SER A 35 -2.34 4.55 -5.67
CA SER A 35 -3.12 3.32 -5.50
C SER A 35 -2.27 2.18 -4.92
N TYR A 36 -0.98 2.11 -5.23
CA TYR A 36 -0.13 1.09 -4.66
C TYR A 36 0.14 1.33 -3.16
N VAL A 37 0.39 2.58 -2.76
CA VAL A 37 0.57 2.96 -1.35
C VAL A 37 -0.69 2.70 -0.54
N VAL A 38 -1.87 2.98 -1.10
CA VAL A 38 -3.16 2.71 -0.45
C VAL A 38 -3.43 1.20 -0.32
N LEU A 39 -3.06 0.40 -1.32
CA LEU A 39 -3.11 -1.06 -1.21
C LEU A 39 -2.22 -1.54 -0.06
N LEU A 40 -0.98 -1.04 0.01
CA LEU A 40 -0.03 -1.40 1.04
C LEU A 40 -0.50 -1.02 2.45
N ASP A 41 -1.08 0.17 2.62
CA ASP A 41 -1.65 0.64 3.89
C ASP A 41 -2.76 -0.31 4.39
N ASN A 42 -3.70 -0.67 3.52
CA ASN A 42 -4.75 -1.64 3.86
C ASN A 42 -4.22 -3.04 4.19
N LEU A 43 -3.08 -3.43 3.63
CA LEU A 43 -2.39 -4.68 3.96
C LEU A 43 -1.56 -4.59 5.25
N MET A 44 -1.31 -3.40 5.80
CA MET A 44 -0.49 -3.14 6.99
C MET A 44 -1.31 -2.58 8.15
N ASN A 45 -2.55 -3.05 8.29
CA ASN A 45 -3.48 -2.52 9.30
C ASN A 45 -3.07 -2.88 10.75
N THR A 46 -2.36 -3.99 10.96
CA THR A 46 -1.85 -4.41 12.27
C THR A 46 -0.35 -4.70 12.24
N CYS A 47 0.31 -4.67 13.41
CA CYS A 47 1.72 -5.04 13.53
C CYS A 47 1.99 -6.46 13.02
N THR A 48 1.04 -7.38 13.19
CA THR A 48 1.13 -8.76 12.69
C THR A 48 1.15 -8.80 11.16
N ASP A 49 0.38 -7.94 10.49
CA ASP A 49 0.39 -7.87 9.03
C ASP A 49 1.72 -7.34 8.50
N VAL A 50 2.29 -6.33 9.16
CA VAL A 50 3.63 -5.81 8.85
C VAL A 50 4.69 -6.91 8.97
N ASP A 51 4.65 -7.69 10.04
CA ASP A 51 5.58 -8.81 10.25
C ASP A 51 5.43 -9.89 9.17
N LEU A 52 4.18 -10.23 8.81
CA LEU A 52 3.90 -11.18 7.73
C LEU A 52 4.49 -10.71 6.39
N LEU A 53 4.27 -9.44 6.03
CA LEU A 53 4.79 -8.87 4.78
C LEU A 53 6.33 -8.81 4.75
N ARG A 54 6.97 -8.60 5.91
CA ARG A 54 8.43 -8.70 6.05
C ARG A 54 8.92 -10.13 5.83
N GLN A 55 8.25 -11.11 6.45
CA GLN A 55 8.59 -12.53 6.28
C GLN A 55 8.45 -12.98 4.83
N GLN A 56 7.41 -12.51 4.14
CA GLN A 56 7.18 -12.76 2.71
C GLN A 56 8.11 -11.97 1.79
N LYS A 57 9.02 -11.14 2.34
CA LYS A 57 9.95 -10.26 1.63
C LYS A 57 9.28 -9.28 0.67
N ILE A 58 7.98 -9.02 0.89
CA ILE A 58 7.22 -7.98 0.17
C ILE A 58 7.62 -6.62 0.73
N LEU A 59 7.95 -6.55 2.02
CA LEU A 59 8.26 -5.32 2.72
C LEU A 59 9.66 -5.39 3.33
N GLN A 60 10.57 -4.54 2.86
CA GLN A 60 11.92 -4.39 3.41
C GLN A 60 12.03 -3.03 4.07
N ILE A 61 12.06 -3.03 5.40
CA ILE A 61 12.09 -1.83 6.23
C ILE A 61 13.32 -1.85 7.10
N PHE A 62 14.00 -0.71 7.19
CA PHE A 62 15.14 -0.49 8.09
C PHE A 62 14.72 0.10 9.45
N GLN A 63 13.49 0.63 9.56
CA GLN A 63 12.86 1.22 10.75
C GLN A 63 12.01 0.22 11.55
N SER A 64 11.44 0.65 12.68
CA SER A 64 10.54 -0.17 13.51
C SER A 64 9.15 -0.33 12.86
N ASN A 65 8.37 -1.31 13.32
CA ASN A 65 7.02 -1.57 12.79
C ASN A 65 6.00 -0.47 13.19
N GLU A 66 6.16 0.22 14.32
CA GLU A 66 5.26 1.32 14.68
C GLU A 66 5.54 2.57 13.83
N ASP A 67 6.80 2.78 13.46
CA ASP A 67 7.20 3.91 12.63
C ASP A 67 6.66 3.79 11.20
N ILE A 68 6.51 2.57 10.67
CA ILE A 68 6.09 2.37 9.28
C ILE A 68 4.60 2.66 9.04
N VAL A 69 3.74 2.28 9.99
CA VAL A 69 2.29 2.52 9.87
C VAL A 69 2.04 4.03 9.91
N ASN A 70 2.67 4.74 10.84
CA ASN A 70 2.63 6.20 10.88
C ASN A 70 3.23 6.83 9.61
N TYR A 71 4.30 6.26 9.08
CA TYR A 71 4.96 6.72 7.86
C TYR A 71 4.02 6.66 6.64
N LEU A 72 3.30 5.56 6.44
CA LEU A 72 2.37 5.39 5.31
C LEU A 72 1.18 6.34 5.42
N ASN A 73 0.57 6.43 6.61
CA ASN A 73 -0.50 7.39 6.88
C ASN A 73 -0.08 8.83 6.52
N MET A 74 1.17 9.22 6.79
CA MET A 74 1.69 10.54 6.41
C MET A 74 1.93 10.74 4.91
N LEU A 75 2.05 9.67 4.12
CA LEU A 75 2.32 9.77 2.68
C LEU A 75 1.09 10.16 1.88
N TYR A 76 -0.10 9.71 2.30
CA TYR A 76 -1.35 9.99 1.61
C TYR A 76 -2.30 10.92 2.40
N HIS A 77 -1.85 11.50 3.51
CA HIS A 77 -2.57 12.60 4.16
C HIS A 77 -2.81 13.71 3.13
N ASP A 78 -4.09 14.03 2.89
CA ASP A 78 -4.58 15.01 1.90
C ASP A 78 -4.55 14.57 0.42
N VAL A 79 -4.50 13.27 0.17
CA VAL A 79 -4.58 12.72 -1.20
C VAL A 79 -6.02 12.38 -1.56
N TYR A 80 -6.48 12.87 -2.72
CA TYR A 80 -7.80 12.55 -3.25
C TYR A 80 -7.75 11.26 -4.07
N ILE A 81 -8.58 10.28 -3.69
CA ILE A 81 -8.66 8.97 -4.33
C ILE A 81 -10.11 8.74 -4.77
N ASP A 82 -10.39 8.98 -6.06
CA ASP A 82 -11.70 8.73 -6.65
C ASP A 82 -11.73 7.41 -7.44
N ASP A 83 -10.69 7.17 -8.26
CA ASP A 83 -10.53 5.92 -9.02
C ASP A 83 -9.24 5.19 -8.61
N PHE A 84 -9.40 4.22 -7.71
CA PHE A 84 -8.31 3.39 -7.22
C PHE A 84 -8.05 2.21 -8.16
N LEU A 85 -6.83 2.14 -8.72
CA LEU A 85 -6.49 1.21 -9.79
C LEU A 85 -6.56 -0.28 -9.39
N TYR A 86 -6.44 -0.59 -8.10
CA TYR A 86 -6.52 -1.98 -7.62
C TYR A 86 -7.93 -2.36 -7.14
N LYS A 87 -8.97 -1.61 -7.48
CA LYS A 87 -10.36 -1.94 -7.06
C LYS A 87 -10.80 -3.33 -7.51
N GLY A 88 -10.45 -3.74 -8.73
CA GLY A 88 -10.72 -5.09 -9.23
C GLY A 88 -10.03 -6.17 -8.40
N LEU A 89 -8.79 -5.91 -7.97
CA LEU A 89 -8.05 -6.82 -7.10
C LEU A 89 -8.75 -7.01 -5.75
N TYR A 90 -9.29 -5.95 -5.16
CA TYR A 90 -10.08 -6.05 -3.92
C TYR A 90 -11.32 -6.94 -4.12
N MET A 91 -12.01 -6.78 -5.24
CA MET A 91 -13.17 -7.61 -5.56
C MET A 91 -12.77 -9.09 -5.69
N ASP A 92 -11.65 -9.38 -6.34
CA ASP A 92 -11.16 -10.75 -6.49
C ASP A 92 -10.76 -11.38 -5.16
N VAL A 93 -10.05 -10.63 -4.31
CA VAL A 93 -9.65 -11.08 -2.96
C VAL A 93 -10.87 -11.30 -2.07
N ASN A 94 -11.83 -10.38 -2.07
CA ASN A 94 -13.07 -10.52 -1.29
C ASN A 94 -13.88 -11.71 -1.78
N LYS A 95 -14.03 -11.89 -3.09
CA LYS A 95 -14.72 -13.05 -3.67
C LYS A 95 -14.06 -14.36 -3.28
N TYR A 96 -12.72 -14.41 -3.24
CA TYR A 96 -11.98 -15.58 -2.76
C TYR A 96 -12.22 -15.84 -1.27
N TYR A 97 -12.23 -14.79 -0.45
CA TYR A 97 -12.49 -14.88 1.00
C TYR A 97 -13.94 -15.30 1.33
N GLU A 98 -14.91 -14.92 0.50
CA GLU A 98 -16.31 -15.30 0.65
C GLU A 98 -16.60 -16.76 0.27
N GLN A 99 -15.68 -17.42 -0.43
CA GLN A 99 -15.79 -18.86 -0.67
C GLN A 99 -15.65 -19.63 0.65
N THR A 100 -16.70 -20.35 1.02
CA THR A 100 -16.89 -21.01 2.33
C THR A 100 -15.80 -22.00 2.74
N TRP A 101 -15.01 -22.47 1.78
CA TRP A 101 -13.95 -23.46 1.93
C TRP A 101 -12.58 -22.82 2.25
N ASN A 102 -12.47 -21.50 2.13
CA ASN A 102 -11.27 -20.72 2.49
C ASN A 102 -11.40 -20.03 3.86
N ARG A 103 -12.55 -20.18 4.54
CA ARG A 103 -12.83 -19.60 5.87
C ARG A 103 -12.46 -20.51 7.05
N TRP A 104 -12.04 -21.75 6.77
CA TRP A 104 -11.75 -22.79 7.76
C TRP A 104 -10.33 -23.31 7.61
#